data_AF-F8N1V3-F1
#
_entry.id   AF-F8N1V3-F1
#
_cell.length_a   1.000
_cell.length_b   1.000
_cell.length_c   1.000
_cell.angle_alpha   90.00
_cell.angle_beta   90.00
_cell.angle_gamma   90.00
#
_symmetry.space_group_name_H-M   'P 1'
#
loop_
_entity.id
_entity.type
_entity.pdbx_description
1 polymer ?
#
loop_
_entity_poly.entity_id
_entity_poly.type
_entity_poly.pdbx_seq_one_letter_code
_entity_poly.pdbx_strand_id
1 'polypeptide(L)' 'EELYIIRKYLDNYLINRFIRPNSSPIVALILLVKKPGGGIYININYRGLNNIIVKNKYLILLIRKTINTLKKAK' A
#
# COMPACT_ATOMS: atom_id res chain seq x y z
N GLU A 1 -12.68 2.73 -19.72
CA GLU A 1 -12.75 3.45 -18.42
C GLU A 1 -11.56 3.15 -17.52
N GLU A 2 -11.22 1.88 -17.30
CA GLU A 2 -10.10 1.45 -16.44
C GLU A 2 -8.74 2.08 -16.80
N LEU A 3 -8.34 2.03 -18.07
CA LEU A 3 -7.08 2.64 -18.53
C LEU A 3 -7.05 4.15 -18.34
N TYR A 4 -8.18 4.84 -18.51
CA TYR A 4 -8.28 6.27 -18.28
C TYR A 4 -8.09 6.60 -16.79
N ILE A 5 -8.68 5.80 -15.91
CA ILE A 5 -8.53 5.92 -14.45
C ILE A 5 -7.08 5.70 -14.03
N ILE A 6 -6.43 4.66 -14.58
CA ILE A 6 -5.02 4.38 -14.35
C ILE A 6 -4.16 5.53 -14.85
N ARG A 7 -4.41 6.03 -16.06
CA ARG A 7 -3.63 7.14 -16.64
C ARG A 7 -3.73 8.40 -15.78
N LYS A 8 -4.95 8.80 -15.40
CA LYS A 8 -5.18 9.95 -14.50
C LYS A 8 -4.47 9.78 -13.16
N TYR A 9 -4.47 8.57 -12.59
CA TYR A 9 -3.75 8.28 -11.36
C TYR A 9 -2.24 8.41 -11.53
N LEU A 10 -1.67 7.82 -12.59
CA LEU A 10 -0.25 7.91 -12.89
C LEU A 10 0.20 9.35 -13.10
N ASP A 11 -0.53 10.12 -13.92
CA ASP A 11 -0.21 11.52 -14.21
C ASP A 11 -0.20 12.35 -12.91
N ASN A 12 -1.22 12.20 -12.05
CA ASN A 12 -1.26 12.88 -10.75
C ASN A 12 -0.08 12.51 -9.83
N TYR A 13 0.28 11.22 -9.76
CA TYR A 13 1.39 10.77 -8.92
C TYR A 13 2.76 11.17 -9.47
N LEU A 14 2.89 11.26 -10.80
CA LEU A 14 4.09 11.79 -11.47
C LEU A 14 4.25 13.29 -11.19
N ILE A 15 3.18 14.09 -11.33
CA ILE A 15 3.17 15.53 -11.03
C ILE A 15 3.56 15.79 -9.58
N ASN A 16 3.01 15.00 -8.65
CA ASN A 16 3.32 15.08 -7.23
C ASN A 16 4.69 14.49 -6.86
N ARG A 17 5.44 13.94 -7.83
CA ARG A 17 6.75 13.28 -7.64
C ARG A 17 6.72 12.11 -6.65
N PHE A 18 5.57 11.47 -6.46
CA PHE A 18 5.44 10.25 -5.66
C PHE A 18 6.00 9.02 -6.38
N ILE A 19 5.94 9.02 -7.71
CA ILE A 19 6.52 7.98 -8.57
C ILE A 19 7.38 8.60 -9.66
N ARG A 20 8.20 7.77 -10.30
CA ARG A 20 8.99 8.13 -11.49
C ARG A 20 9.07 6.94 -12.44
N PRO A 21 9.33 7.18 -13.75
CA PRO A 21 9.69 6.11 -14.66
C PRO A 21 10.90 5.33 -14.14
N ASN A 22 10.86 4.01 -14.30
CA ASN A 22 11.88 3.10 -13.81
C ASN A 22 12.10 1.98 -14.82
N SER A 23 13.34 1.51 -14.95
CA SER A 23 13.77 0.42 -15.84
C SER A 23 14.08 -0.89 -15.08
N SER A 24 13.66 -1.00 -13.82
CA SER A 24 13.83 -2.21 -13.01
C SER A 24 13.25 -3.44 -13.70
N PRO A 25 13.94 -4.60 -13.65
CA PRO A 25 13.40 -5.87 -14.14
C PRO A 25 12.25 -6.41 -13.27
N ILE A 26 12.07 -5.86 -12.07
CA ILE A 26 10.99 -6.27 -11.16
C ILE A 26 9.73 -5.46 -11.46
N VAL A 27 8.63 -6.17 -11.70
CA VAL A 27 7.31 -5.62 -11.95
C VAL A 27 6.29 -6.12 -10.93
N ALA A 28 5.25 -5.32 -10.69
CA ALA A 28 4.12 -5.69 -9.85
C ALA A 28 2.81 -5.34 -10.57
N LEU A 29 1.77 -6.13 -10.31
CA LEU A 29 0.46 -5.94 -10.93
C LEU A 29 -0.29 -4.76 -10.27
N ILE A 30 -1.00 -3.97 -11.07
CA ILE A 30 -1.96 -2.96 -10.60
C ILE A 30 -3.36 -3.60 -10.53
N LEU A 31 -4.03 -3.44 -9.39
CA LEU A 31 -5.36 -3.95 -9.10
C LEU A 31 -6.33 -2.78 -8.97
N LEU A 32 -7.43 -2.84 -9.74
CA LEU A 32 -8.55 -1.91 -9.62
C LEU A 32 -9.63 -2.56 -8.75
N VAL A 33 -10.02 -1.89 -7.66
CA VAL A 33 -11.03 -2.41 -6.72
C VAL A 33 -12.15 -1.40 -6.58
N LYS A 34 -13.40 -1.82 -6.86
CA LYS A 34 -14.57 -0.96 -6.70
C LYS A 34 -14.84 -0.67 -5.22
N LYS A 35 -15.07 0.60 -4.89
CA LYS A 35 -15.41 1.01 -3.53
C LYS A 35 -16.91 0.79 -3.25
N PRO A 36 -17.29 0.43 -2.01
CA PRO A 36 -18.67 0.57 -1.56
C PRO A 36 -19.02 2.06 -1.51
N GLY A 37 -20.06 2.48 -2.22
CA GLY A 37 -20.44 3.89 -2.38
C GLY A 37 -19.90 4.59 -3.63
N GLY A 38 -19.17 3.87 -4.50
CA GLY A 38 -18.70 4.39 -5.78
C GLY A 38 -17.25 4.85 -5.77
N GLY A 39 -16.66 4.93 -6.97
CA GLY A 39 -15.22 5.14 -7.16
C GLY A 39 -14.41 3.83 -7.08
N ILE A 40 -13.09 3.97 -7.28
CA ILE A 40 -12.15 2.86 -7.46
C ILE A 40 -10.91 3.09 -6.61
N TYR A 41 -10.41 2.03 -5.94
CA TYR A 41 -9.06 1.96 -5.38
C TYR A 41 -8.10 1.42 -6.44
N ILE A 42 -6.92 2.02 -6.50
CA ILE A 42 -5.78 1.53 -7.28
C ILE A 42 -4.77 0.97 -6.28
N ASN A 43 -4.56 -0.33 -6.31
CA ASN A 43 -3.67 -1.05 -5.38
C ASN A 43 -2.56 -1.75 -6.16
N ILE A 44 -1.34 -1.74 -5.66
CA ILE A 44 -0.22 -2.47 -6.27
C ILE A 44 -0.05 -3.80 -5.53
N ASN A 45 -0.03 -4.90 -6.27
CA ASN A 45 0.11 -6.24 -5.71
C ASN A 45 1.58 -6.55 -5.38
N TYR A 46 2.02 -6.14 -4.19
CA TYR A 46 3.38 -6.38 -3.71
C TYR A 46 3.62 -7.79 -3.14
N ARG A 47 2.68 -8.76 -3.26
CA ARG A 47 2.82 -10.09 -2.63
C ARG A 47 4.10 -10.82 -3.03
N GLY A 48 4.45 -10.79 -4.32
CA GLY A 48 5.69 -11.39 -4.81
C GLY A 48 6.94 -10.75 -4.19
N LEU A 49 6.98 -9.42 -4.16
CA LEU A 49 8.05 -8.64 -3.53
C LEU A 49 8.17 -8.90 -2.02
N ASN A 50 7.04 -8.91 -1.31
CA ASN A 50 6.98 -9.12 0.15
C ASN A 50 7.50 -10.50 0.59
N ASN A 51 7.51 -11.48 -0.31
CA ASN A 51 8.06 -12.81 -0.04
C ASN A 51 9.59 -12.86 -0.18
N ILE A 52 10.17 -11.94 -0.95
CA ILE A 52 11.62 -11.87 -1.23
C ILE A 52 12.32 -10.93 -0.25
N ILE A 53 11.65 -9.85 0.18
CA ILE A 53 12.21 -8.85 1.07
C ILE A 53 12.41 -9.39 2.50
N VAL A 54 13.60 -9.16 3.08
CA VAL A 54 13.91 -9.47 4.48
C VAL A 54 13.03 -8.64 5.41
N LYS A 55 12.29 -9.30 6.29
CA LYS A 55 11.33 -8.65 7.20
C LYS A 55 12.05 -8.00 8.38
N ASN A 56 12.13 -6.67 8.39
CA ASN A 56 12.52 -5.90 9.58
C ASN A 56 11.29 -5.71 10.50
N LYS A 57 11.08 -6.63 11.44
CA LYS A 57 9.88 -6.62 12.30
C LYS A 57 10.05 -5.63 13.45
N TYR A 58 9.29 -4.53 13.42
CA TYR A 58 9.05 -3.69 14.59
C TYR A 58 7.87 -4.23 15.40
N LEU A 59 7.97 -4.18 16.74
CA LEU A 59 6.88 -4.63 17.61
C LEU A 59 5.72 -3.64 17.56
N ILE A 60 4.69 -3.96 16.79
CA ILE A 60 3.39 -3.32 16.93
C ILE A 60 2.66 -4.04 18.06
N LEU A 61 2.61 -3.40 19.22
CA LEU A 61 1.92 -3.95 20.38
C LEU A 61 0.41 -4.01 20.09
N LEU A 62 -0.20 -5.15 20.40
CA LEU A 62 -1.65 -5.30 20.33
C LEU A 62 -2.30 -4.26 21.25
N ILE A 63 -3.18 -3.40 20.71
CA ILE A 63 -3.81 -2.29 21.45
C ILE A 63 -4.36 -2.75 22.80
N ARG A 64 -5.07 -3.88 22.83
CA ARG A 64 -5.66 -4.45 24.06
C ARG A 64 -4.59 -4.88 25.06
N LYS A 65 -3.47 -5.43 24.59
CA LYS A 65 -2.31 -5.77 25.44
C LYS A 65 -1.69 -4.48 26.01
N THR A 66 -1.46 -3.47 25.16
CA THR A 66 -0.90 -2.18 25.57
C THR A 66 -1.75 -1.50 26.64
N ILE A 67 -3.07 -1.43 26.44
CA ILE A 67 -4.01 -0.84 27.40
C ILE A 67 -4.01 -1.61 28.73
N ASN A 68 -4.01 -2.94 28.67
CA ASN A 68 -3.98 -3.77 29.88
C ASN A 68 -2.67 -3.61 30.67
N THR A 69 -1.55 -3.41 29.99
CA THR A 69 -0.26 -3.11 30.63
C THR A 69 -0.30 -1.73 31.30
N LEU A 70 -0.83 -0.71 30.63
CA LEU A 70 -0.96 0.64 31.19
C LEU A 70 -1.86 0.68 32.43
N LYS A 71 -2.99 -0.04 32.42
CA LYS A 71 -3.89 -0.14 33.59
C LYS A 71 -3.23 -0.73 34.83
N LYS A 72 -2.16 -1.51 34.66
CA LYS A 72 -1.43 -2.17 35.75
C LYS A 72 -0.17 -1.39 36.15
N ALA A 73 0.16 -0.31 35.45
CA ALA A 73 1.25 0.56 35.84
C ALA A 73 0.82 1.33 37.11
N LYS A 74 1.70 1.36 38.11
CA LYS A 74 1.55 2.19 39.31
C LYS A 74 1.72 3.66 38.98
#